data_AF-A0A815W447-F1
#
_entry.id   AF-A0A815W447-F1
#
_cell.length_a   1.000
_cell.length_b   1.000
_cell.length_c   1.000
_cell.angle_alpha   90.00
_cell.angle_beta   90.00
_cell.angle_gamma   90.00
#
_symmetry.space_group_name_H-M   'P 1'
#
loop_
_entity.id
_entity.type
_entity.pdbx_description
1 polymer ?
#
loop_
_entity_poly.entity_id
_entity_poly.type
_entity_poly.pdbx_seq_one_letter_code
_entity_poly.pdbx_strand_id
1 'polypeptide(L)'
;MWREDRTKTHIPVVIVHIASLSNRLAAASTFNRYIYKNVLLDSNIISFTETDILPTFVFVEIYFDTNTRKSYHLVTLMRTFAGNVRTSILPSNRCYQIDELLDSSIMSLSYIKRIKYYNRPCDILDVRCFYDEFHVCLCDNNAFLDCVQFDHSESSCPTDEITCLNDGRCYQPMQTTINFEFACVCPRCYFGDRCQFTMTKYTISLDALLAQHILIGRSLSEQLPLIHWMVVIVVILVVVGFLTNGLCILTFAQRTTRKLGCGWYLLITSIVSELGIVIFGIRFAYLLQIRLNSFGTTNKTFLSLSCILLEFFLSILPTINDWLSTCVTVERTIIAAHGVKFNRRKSVYYAKIVILIVVVINVVSALHKPFHHRLVIDSQHGNDVFVCVANHSQQQWMSLYEIIINLFHLIVPFGINFISIFVLIIILVRRKLVLSDMRAKLSPFEILREQLSLYKAFLLSPFILILLEAPRLAFLFAFACVEIQWQKHLFLTSYIISSLPMALTLFIFVLPKDSYKNELIRILQNFLKRFFNK
;
A
#
# COMPACT_ATOMS: atom_id res chain seq x y z
N MET A 1 -28.24 -3.44 3.69
CA MET A 1 -28.11 -4.09 5.01
C MET A 1 -26.89 -3.50 5.68
N TRP A 2 -27.11 -2.43 6.43
CA TRP A 2 -26.08 -1.64 7.12
C TRP A 2 -25.86 -2.26 8.50
N ARG A 3 -24.64 -2.68 8.80
CA ARG A 3 -24.24 -2.94 10.19
C ARG A 3 -23.43 -1.73 10.62
N GLU A 4 -24.01 -0.98 11.56
CA GLU A 4 -23.39 0.13 12.26
C GLU A 4 -21.99 -0.27 12.75
N ASP A 5 -20.97 0.40 12.24
CA ASP A 5 -19.72 0.55 12.96
C ASP A 5 -19.47 2.05 13.12
N ARG A 6 -19.56 2.53 14.36
CA ARG A 6 -19.42 3.93 14.78
C ARG A 6 -17.96 4.40 14.74
N THR A 7 -17.28 4.13 13.64
CA THR A 7 -15.96 4.68 13.36
C THR A 7 -16.09 5.70 12.24
N LYS A 8 -15.81 6.96 12.57
CA LYS A 8 -15.79 8.14 11.70
C LYS A 8 -15.57 7.79 10.21
N THR A 9 -16.65 7.70 9.45
CA THR A 9 -16.59 7.40 8.02
C THR A 9 -16.21 8.69 7.29
N HIS A 10 -15.06 8.66 6.62
CA HIS A 10 -14.66 9.74 5.72
C HIS A 10 -15.38 9.57 4.39
N ILE A 11 -16.04 10.63 3.93
CA ILE A 11 -16.62 10.72 2.59
C ILE A 11 -15.55 11.31 1.65
N PRO A 12 -15.20 10.61 0.56
CA PRO A 12 -14.14 11.07 -0.32
C PRO A 12 -14.48 12.39 -1.02
N VAL A 13 -15.70 12.54 -1.57
CA VAL A 13 -16.12 13.78 -2.25
C VAL A 13 -17.58 14.11 -1.90
N VAL A 14 -17.79 15.35 -1.48
CA VAL A 14 -19.11 15.95 -1.24
C VAL A 14 -19.25 17.17 -2.15
N ILE A 15 -20.26 17.20 -3.00
CA ILE A 15 -20.56 18.35 -3.87
C ILE A 15 -21.84 19.01 -3.35
N VAL A 16 -21.74 20.28 -3.01
CA VAL A 16 -22.86 21.09 -2.53
C VAL A 16 -23.37 21.94 -3.68
N HIS A 17 -24.64 21.74 -4.04
CA HIS A 17 -25.35 22.49 -5.06
C HIS A 17 -26.27 23.50 -4.40
N ILE A 18 -26.05 24.78 -4.67
CA ILE A 18 -26.97 25.86 -4.29
C ILE A 18 -27.79 26.23 -5.52
N ALA A 19 -29.10 26.01 -5.42
CA ALA A 19 -30.03 26.25 -6.51
C ALA A 19 -31.20 27.09 -6.04
N SER A 20 -31.78 27.88 -6.95
CA SER A 20 -33.02 28.60 -6.72
C SER A 20 -34.10 28.17 -7.70
N LEU A 21 -35.35 28.17 -7.22
CA LEU A 21 -36.53 27.98 -8.06
C LEU A 21 -36.80 29.28 -8.84
N SER A 22 -36.58 29.24 -10.15
CA SER A 22 -37.02 30.31 -11.05
C SER A 22 -38.45 30.04 -11.52
N ASN A 23 -39.39 30.90 -11.13
CA ASN A 23 -40.81 30.79 -11.50
C ASN A 23 -41.10 30.91 -13.02
N ARG A 24 -40.11 31.25 -13.86
CA ARG A 24 -40.32 31.50 -15.30
C ARG A 24 -40.02 30.32 -16.22
N LEU A 25 -39.30 29.28 -15.76
CA LEU A 25 -38.79 28.23 -16.66
C LEU A 25 -38.97 26.79 -16.17
N ALA A 26 -39.56 26.54 -14.98
CA ALA A 26 -39.62 25.20 -14.36
C ALA A 26 -38.27 24.46 -14.33
N ALA A 27 -37.18 25.23 -14.30
CA ALA A 27 -35.80 24.75 -14.29
C ALA A 27 -35.09 25.36 -13.09
N ALA A 28 -34.32 24.54 -12.36
CA ALA A 28 -33.44 25.04 -11.33
C ALA A 28 -32.18 25.60 -12.00
N SER A 29 -31.90 26.89 -11.80
CA SER A 29 -30.57 27.41 -12.07
C SER A 29 -29.71 27.12 -10.84
N THR A 30 -28.68 26.28 -11.00
CA THR A 30 -27.63 26.13 -9.99
C THR A 30 -26.72 27.35 -10.07
N PHE A 31 -26.66 28.15 -9.01
CA PHE A 31 -25.89 29.39 -8.98
C PHE A 31 -24.45 29.15 -8.54
N ASN A 32 -24.27 28.30 -7.53
CA ASN A 32 -22.97 27.98 -6.95
C ASN A 32 -22.84 26.47 -6.72
N ARG A 33 -21.65 25.93 -7.01
CA ARG A 33 -21.24 24.56 -6.67
C ARG A 33 -19.97 24.60 -5.85
N TYR A 34 -20.01 24.00 -4.67
CA TYR A 34 -18.84 23.86 -3.80
C TYR A 34 -18.43 22.40 -3.71
N ILE A 35 -17.13 22.12 -3.76
CA ILE A 35 -16.59 20.77 -3.65
C ILE A 35 -15.79 20.65 -2.37
N TYR A 36 -16.18 19.69 -1.52
CA TYR A 36 -15.45 19.32 -0.32
C TYR A 36 -14.86 17.92 -0.48
N LYS A 37 -13.62 17.74 -0.04
CA LYS A 37 -12.88 16.47 -0.08
C LYS A 37 -12.65 15.93 1.33
N ASN A 38 -12.62 14.61 1.48
CA ASN A 38 -12.26 13.91 2.74
C ASN A 38 -13.08 14.36 3.97
N VAL A 39 -14.38 14.55 3.78
CA VAL A 39 -15.30 15.11 4.77
C VAL A 39 -15.65 14.06 5.84
N LEU A 40 -15.67 14.44 7.11
CA LEU A 40 -16.15 13.61 8.22
C LEU A 40 -17.68 13.64 8.28
N LEU A 41 -18.34 12.47 8.23
CA LEU A 41 -19.81 12.36 8.19
C LEU A 41 -20.52 13.09 9.35
N ASP A 42 -19.88 13.20 10.52
CA ASP A 42 -20.44 13.80 11.74
C ASP A 42 -20.05 15.27 11.98
N SER A 43 -19.31 15.90 11.06
CA SER A 43 -18.95 17.32 11.21
C SER A 43 -20.11 18.26 10.81
N ASN A 44 -20.10 19.50 11.31
CA ASN A 44 -20.98 20.56 10.80
C ASN A 44 -20.41 21.01 9.44
N ILE A 45 -20.79 20.31 8.36
CA ILE A 45 -20.00 20.25 7.12
C ILE A 45 -20.12 21.48 6.23
N ILE A 46 -21.21 22.25 6.30
CA ILE A 46 -21.48 23.26 5.27
C ILE A 46 -21.76 24.61 5.93
N SER A 47 -20.83 25.55 5.74
CA SER A 47 -21.02 26.96 6.02
C SER A 47 -20.81 27.76 4.75
N PHE A 48 -21.85 28.44 4.29
CA PHE A 48 -21.79 29.37 3.17
C PHE A 48 -22.48 30.68 3.57
N THR A 49 -21.96 31.78 3.04
CA THR A 49 -22.56 33.12 3.11
C THR A 49 -23.31 33.36 1.82
N GLU A 50 -24.64 33.42 1.88
CA GLU A 50 -25.47 33.80 0.73
C GLU A 50 -25.96 35.25 0.92
N THR A 51 -25.82 36.07 -0.13
CA THR A 51 -26.26 37.48 -0.14
C THR A 51 -27.59 37.70 -0.87
N ASP A 52 -28.11 36.67 -1.55
CA ASP A 52 -29.26 36.79 -2.46
C ASP A 52 -30.59 36.35 -1.82
N ILE A 53 -31.67 37.05 -2.18
CA ILE A 53 -33.00 37.01 -1.54
C ILE A 53 -33.94 35.95 -2.18
N LEU A 54 -33.44 35.12 -3.09
CA LEU A 54 -34.28 34.14 -3.81
C LEU A 54 -34.52 32.86 -2.98
N PRO A 55 -35.66 32.15 -3.17
CA PRO A 55 -35.90 30.87 -2.51
C PRO A 55 -34.82 29.88 -2.95
N THR A 56 -33.93 29.55 -2.02
CA THR A 56 -32.75 28.72 -2.27
C THR A 56 -32.90 27.40 -1.54
N PHE A 57 -32.69 26.31 -2.28
CA PHE A 57 -32.57 24.98 -1.70
C PHE A 57 -31.16 24.47 -1.95
N VAL A 58 -30.65 23.73 -0.97
CA VAL A 58 -29.29 23.20 -1.02
C VAL A 58 -29.35 21.69 -1.04
N PHE A 59 -28.92 21.13 -2.17
CA PHE A 59 -28.71 19.70 -2.32
C PHE A 59 -27.24 19.37 -2.16
N VAL A 60 -26.99 18.20 -1.60
CA VAL A 60 -25.66 17.66 -1.43
C VAL A 60 -25.57 16.32 -2.14
N GLU A 61 -24.65 16.23 -3.09
CA GLU A 61 -24.24 14.99 -3.71
C GLU A 61 -23.09 14.38 -2.94
N ILE A 62 -23.22 13.09 -2.63
CA ILE A 62 -22.22 12.33 -1.90
C ILE A 62 -21.72 11.21 -2.80
N TYR A 63 -20.40 11.20 -3.02
CA TYR A 63 -19.70 10.16 -3.76
C TYR A 63 -18.86 9.34 -2.78
N PHE A 64 -19.06 8.02 -2.75
CA PHE A 64 -18.31 7.10 -1.88
C PHE A 64 -17.19 6.37 -2.62
N ASP A 65 -17.44 5.93 -3.84
CA ASP A 65 -16.43 5.37 -4.76
C ASP A 65 -16.94 5.48 -6.22
N THR A 66 -16.13 5.09 -7.20
CA THR A 66 -16.51 5.13 -8.63
C THR A 66 -17.61 4.14 -9.03
N ASN A 67 -17.90 3.14 -8.18
CA ASN A 67 -18.77 2.01 -8.49
C ASN A 67 -20.11 2.07 -7.73
N THR A 68 -20.22 2.95 -6.73
CA THR A 68 -21.41 3.19 -5.92
C THR A 68 -22.27 4.27 -6.57
N ARG A 69 -23.59 4.10 -6.49
CA ARG A 69 -24.52 5.15 -6.93
C ARG A 69 -24.33 6.37 -6.02
N LYS A 70 -24.21 7.55 -6.63
CA LYS A 70 -24.24 8.84 -5.91
C LYS A 70 -25.52 8.95 -5.09
N SER A 71 -25.43 9.50 -3.88
CA SER A 71 -26.61 9.79 -3.07
C SER A 71 -26.85 11.28 -2.98
N TYR A 72 -28.10 11.69 -3.16
CA TYR A 72 -28.57 13.07 -2.99
C TYR A 72 -29.12 13.24 -1.58
N HIS A 73 -28.79 14.37 -0.95
CA HIS A 73 -29.33 14.75 0.35
C HIS A 73 -29.86 16.19 0.31
N LEU A 74 -31.09 16.41 0.77
CA LEU A 74 -31.66 17.74 0.93
C LEU A 74 -31.30 18.30 2.30
N VAL A 75 -30.38 19.25 2.34
CA VAL A 75 -29.78 19.69 3.60
C VAL A 75 -30.44 20.96 4.14
N THR A 76 -30.95 21.83 3.27
CA THR A 76 -31.82 22.92 3.69
C THR A 76 -32.78 23.34 2.56
N LEU A 77 -33.98 23.77 2.96
CA LEU A 77 -35.01 24.37 2.10
C LEU A 77 -35.31 25.75 2.68
N MET A 78 -34.75 26.82 2.12
CA MET A 78 -34.90 28.18 2.64
C MET A 78 -35.72 29.04 1.69
N ARG A 79 -36.88 29.53 2.15
CA ARG A 79 -37.77 30.40 1.35
C ARG A 79 -37.23 31.83 1.20
N THR A 80 -36.48 32.33 2.19
CA THR A 80 -35.80 33.64 2.19
C THR A 80 -34.72 33.67 3.29
N PHE A 81 -33.47 34.02 3.00
CA PHE A 81 -32.49 34.26 4.07
C PHE A 81 -31.33 35.20 3.67
N ALA A 82 -30.80 35.92 4.66
CA ALA A 82 -29.52 36.63 4.60
C ALA A 82 -28.71 36.28 5.86
N GLY A 83 -27.58 35.58 5.72
CA GLY A 83 -26.68 35.22 6.83
C GLY A 83 -25.95 33.88 6.67
N ASN A 84 -25.19 33.48 7.72
CA ASN A 84 -24.43 32.21 7.76
C ASN A 84 -25.34 31.00 8.05
N VAL A 85 -25.44 30.06 7.11
CA VAL A 85 -26.14 28.79 7.34
C VAL A 85 -25.15 27.75 7.87
N ARG A 86 -25.48 27.07 8.97
CA ARG A 86 -24.75 25.89 9.47
C ARG A 86 -25.69 24.71 9.50
N THR A 87 -25.35 23.65 8.79
CA THR A 87 -26.21 22.47 8.65
C THR A 87 -25.38 21.20 8.53
N SER A 88 -25.99 20.06 8.86
CA SER A 88 -25.38 18.74 8.87
C SER A 88 -26.11 17.77 7.94
N ILE A 89 -25.36 16.79 7.43
CA ILE A 89 -25.88 15.77 6.53
C ILE A 89 -26.40 14.62 7.40
N LEU A 90 -27.72 14.57 7.62
CA LEU A 90 -28.34 13.45 8.33
C LEU A 90 -28.83 12.36 7.35
N PRO A 91 -28.88 11.09 7.77
CA PRO A 91 -29.49 10.01 6.98
C PRO A 91 -30.96 10.29 6.62
N SER A 92 -31.70 10.99 7.50
CA SER A 92 -33.08 11.43 7.27
C SER A 92 -33.23 12.43 6.12
N ASN A 93 -32.13 13.05 5.69
CA ASN A 93 -32.12 14.05 4.62
C ASN A 93 -31.90 13.41 3.24
N ARG A 94 -31.77 12.07 3.14
CA ARG A 94 -31.54 11.38 1.88
C ARG A 94 -32.74 11.53 0.94
N CYS A 95 -32.46 11.92 -0.30
CA CYS A 95 -33.42 11.86 -1.39
C CYS A 95 -33.33 10.49 -2.06
N TYR A 96 -34.47 9.83 -2.19
CA TYR A 96 -34.56 8.50 -2.79
C TYR A 96 -34.59 8.61 -4.31
N GLN A 97 -34.06 7.59 -4.99
CA GLN A 97 -34.28 7.48 -6.42
C GLN A 97 -35.71 7.00 -6.67
N ILE A 98 -36.36 7.47 -7.73
CA ILE A 98 -37.78 7.17 -7.99
C ILE A 98 -38.08 5.67 -8.16
N ASP A 99 -37.09 4.87 -8.59
CA ASP A 99 -37.17 3.41 -8.68
C ASP A 99 -37.22 2.71 -7.32
N GLU A 100 -36.78 3.38 -6.25
CA GLU A 100 -36.91 2.91 -4.86
C GLU A 100 -38.32 3.15 -4.29
N LEU A 101 -39.08 4.10 -4.86
CA LEU A 101 -40.35 4.58 -4.31
C LEU A 101 -41.58 4.08 -5.07
N LEU A 102 -41.45 3.79 -6.36
CA LEU A 102 -42.55 3.35 -7.22
C LEU A 102 -42.46 1.86 -7.56
N ASP A 103 -43.63 1.23 -7.70
CA ASP A 103 -43.74 -0.17 -8.11
C ASP A 103 -43.10 -0.43 -9.47
N SER A 104 -42.59 -1.65 -9.67
CA SER A 104 -41.94 -2.07 -10.92
C SER A 104 -42.84 -1.96 -12.15
N SER A 105 -44.17 -2.10 -11.97
CA SER A 105 -45.17 -1.90 -13.01
C SER A 105 -45.23 -0.45 -13.49
N ILE A 106 -45.12 0.53 -12.58
CA ILE A 106 -45.08 1.96 -12.90
C ILE A 106 -43.73 2.33 -13.53
N MET A 107 -42.63 1.74 -13.03
CA MET A 107 -41.29 1.97 -13.58
C MET A 107 -41.15 1.51 -15.04
N SER A 108 -41.92 0.50 -15.46
CA SER A 108 -41.96 0.03 -16.85
C SER A 108 -42.66 0.98 -17.84
N LEU A 109 -43.38 1.99 -17.34
CA LEU A 109 -44.08 2.97 -18.18
C LEU A 109 -43.10 3.98 -18.80
N SER A 110 -43.51 4.58 -19.92
CA SER A 110 -42.80 5.70 -20.53
C SER A 110 -42.67 6.88 -19.55
N TYR A 111 -41.56 7.61 -19.61
CA TYR A 111 -41.23 8.75 -18.75
C TYR A 111 -42.42 9.68 -18.44
N ILE A 112 -43.09 10.20 -19.47
CA ILE A 112 -44.23 11.13 -19.35
C ILE A 112 -45.39 10.53 -18.55
N LYS A 113 -45.60 9.22 -18.63
CA LYS A 113 -46.64 8.52 -17.86
C LYS A 113 -46.21 8.32 -16.41
N ARG A 114 -44.92 8.15 -16.12
CA ARG A 114 -44.39 8.00 -14.76
C ARG A 114 -44.55 9.28 -13.94
N ILE A 115 -44.29 10.46 -14.54
CA ILE A 115 -44.41 11.76 -13.86
C ILE A 115 -45.80 11.96 -13.25
N LYS A 116 -46.85 11.43 -13.87
CA LYS A 116 -48.23 11.51 -13.33
C LYS A 116 -48.39 10.88 -11.95
N TYR A 117 -47.47 9.99 -11.56
CA TYR A 117 -47.47 9.30 -10.27
C TYR A 117 -46.50 9.92 -9.26
N TYR A 118 -45.82 11.02 -9.59
CA TYR A 118 -44.77 11.59 -8.74
C TYR A 118 -45.31 12.29 -7.48
N ASN A 119 -46.60 12.65 -7.43
CA ASN A 119 -47.23 13.14 -6.20
C ASN A 119 -47.41 12.03 -5.16
N ARG A 120 -47.59 10.77 -5.61
CA ARG A 120 -47.92 9.63 -4.74
C ARG A 120 -46.86 9.37 -3.64
N PRO A 121 -45.55 9.42 -3.92
CA PRO A 121 -44.55 9.37 -2.87
C PRO A 121 -44.71 10.43 -1.78
N CYS A 122 -45.00 11.70 -2.13
CA CYS A 122 -45.18 12.76 -1.13
C CYS A 122 -46.46 12.60 -0.30
N ASP A 123 -47.51 11.98 -0.88
CA ASP A 123 -48.79 11.76 -0.20
C ASP A 123 -48.76 10.60 0.80
N ILE A 124 -48.01 9.53 0.49
CA ILE A 124 -48.08 8.24 1.19
C ILE A 124 -46.83 8.00 2.05
N LEU A 125 -45.68 8.51 1.63
CA LEU A 125 -44.40 8.31 2.29
C LEU A 125 -43.94 9.66 2.87
N ASP A 126 -43.40 9.65 4.08
CA ASP A 126 -42.81 10.84 4.73
C ASP A 126 -41.43 11.15 4.11
N VAL A 127 -41.41 11.38 2.79
CA VAL A 127 -40.21 11.70 2.01
C VAL A 127 -40.16 13.19 1.75
N ARG A 128 -38.99 13.80 1.99
CA ARG A 128 -38.78 15.25 1.76
C ARG A 128 -38.36 15.55 0.33
N CYS A 129 -37.73 14.58 -0.34
CA CYS A 129 -37.21 14.73 -1.69
C CYS A 129 -36.99 13.37 -2.36
N PHE A 130 -37.02 13.39 -3.69
CA PHE A 130 -36.61 12.27 -4.54
C PHE A 130 -36.11 12.79 -5.90
N TYR A 131 -35.52 11.93 -6.71
CA TYR A 131 -35.00 12.31 -8.02
C TYR A 131 -35.20 11.20 -9.06
N ASP A 132 -35.24 11.61 -10.33
CA ASP A 132 -35.33 10.72 -11.50
C ASP A 132 -34.12 10.92 -12.44
N GLU A 133 -34.25 10.58 -13.72
CA GLU A 133 -33.18 10.76 -14.70
C GLU A 133 -32.89 12.23 -15.09
N PHE A 134 -33.82 13.15 -14.84
CA PHE A 134 -33.81 14.53 -15.36
C PHE A 134 -34.20 15.60 -14.33
N HIS A 135 -34.80 15.23 -13.21
CA HIS A 135 -35.41 16.12 -12.24
C HIS A 135 -35.06 15.71 -10.82
N VAL A 136 -34.94 16.73 -9.99
CA VAL A 136 -35.00 16.60 -8.54
C VAL A 136 -36.32 17.18 -8.07
N CYS A 137 -37.01 16.46 -7.21
CA CYS A 137 -38.34 16.77 -6.73
C CYS A 137 -38.34 16.99 -5.22
N LEU A 138 -39.06 18.01 -4.78
CA LEU A 138 -39.23 18.43 -3.39
C LEU A 138 -40.69 18.22 -2.97
N CYS A 139 -40.88 17.59 -1.81
CA CYS A 139 -42.19 17.45 -1.19
C CYS A 139 -42.33 18.49 -0.08
N ASP A 140 -43.36 19.34 -0.13
CA ASP A 140 -43.74 20.21 0.98
C ASP A 140 -44.65 19.48 1.98
N ASN A 141 -44.76 20.00 3.20
CA ASN A 141 -45.61 19.45 4.28
C ASN A 141 -47.11 19.41 3.92
N ASN A 142 -47.52 20.11 2.86
CA ASN A 142 -48.88 20.14 2.32
C ASN A 142 -49.06 19.21 1.10
N ALA A 143 -48.14 18.25 0.89
CA ALA A 143 -48.10 17.35 -0.26
C ALA A 143 -48.01 18.04 -1.63
N PHE A 144 -47.52 19.28 -1.65
CA PHE A 144 -47.20 19.98 -2.89
C PHE A 144 -45.86 19.48 -3.42
N LEU A 145 -45.82 19.14 -4.71
CA LEU A 145 -44.64 18.63 -5.39
C LEU A 145 -44.05 19.69 -6.31
N ASP A 146 -42.81 20.07 -6.03
CA ASP A 146 -42.01 20.92 -6.91
C ASP A 146 -40.87 20.10 -7.52
N CYS A 147 -41.00 19.76 -8.80
CA CYS A 147 -39.94 19.11 -9.56
C CYS A 147 -39.24 20.14 -10.44
N VAL A 148 -37.91 20.16 -10.36
CA VAL A 148 -37.06 21.03 -11.16
C VAL A 148 -36.13 20.20 -12.00
N GLN A 149 -35.96 20.59 -13.26
CA GLN A 149 -34.96 19.95 -14.12
C GLN A 149 -33.58 20.15 -13.49
N PHE A 150 -32.84 19.07 -13.33
CA PHE A 150 -31.52 19.04 -12.73
C PHE A 150 -30.58 18.27 -13.64
N ASP A 151 -29.49 18.91 -14.04
CA ASP A 151 -28.48 18.23 -14.83
C ASP A 151 -27.65 17.31 -13.94
N HIS A 152 -28.01 16.03 -13.95
CA HIS A 152 -27.27 14.98 -13.27
C HIS A 152 -25.95 14.62 -13.97
N SER A 153 -25.61 15.23 -15.13
CA SER A 153 -24.44 14.89 -15.92
C SER A 153 -23.14 15.24 -15.21
N GLU A 154 -22.15 14.35 -15.38
CA GLU A 154 -20.80 14.52 -14.86
C GLU A 154 -20.08 15.57 -15.71
N SER A 155 -19.62 16.65 -15.09
CA SER A 155 -18.78 17.63 -15.75
C SER A 155 -17.42 17.01 -16.10
N SER A 156 -17.15 16.85 -17.39
CA SER A 156 -15.90 16.31 -17.90
C SER A 156 -14.74 17.29 -17.69
N CYS A 157 -13.65 16.81 -17.10
CA CYS A 157 -12.41 17.58 -16.96
C CYS A 157 -11.67 17.65 -18.31
N PRO A 158 -10.90 18.73 -18.58
CA PRO A 158 -10.08 18.85 -19.78
C PRO A 158 -9.11 17.65 -19.94
N THR A 159 -8.99 17.15 -21.17
CA THR A 159 -8.28 15.91 -21.51
C THR A 159 -6.75 15.96 -21.44
N ASP A 160 -6.16 17.15 -21.30
CA ASP A 160 -4.77 17.35 -21.72
C ASP A 160 -3.73 17.08 -20.63
N GLU A 161 -4.13 16.82 -19.39
CA GLU A 161 -3.30 16.15 -18.38
C GLU A 161 -4.15 15.19 -17.54
N ILE A 162 -3.72 13.93 -17.42
CA ILE A 162 -4.38 12.87 -16.63
C ILE A 162 -4.61 13.39 -15.20
N THR A 163 -5.82 13.87 -14.96
CA THR A 163 -6.19 14.66 -13.78
C THR A 163 -6.39 13.75 -12.57
N CYS A 164 -7.04 12.60 -12.79
CA CYS A 164 -7.21 11.53 -11.81
C CYS A 164 -6.47 10.26 -12.25
N LEU A 165 -5.83 9.58 -11.30
CA LEU A 165 -5.03 8.36 -11.51
C LEU A 165 -5.85 7.10 -11.23
N ASN A 166 -5.34 5.95 -11.64
CA ASN A 166 -5.86 4.63 -11.30
C ASN A 166 -7.39 4.50 -11.51
N ASP A 167 -7.86 4.90 -12.70
CA ASP A 167 -9.28 4.87 -13.10
C ASP A 167 -10.21 5.73 -12.22
N GLY A 168 -9.67 6.74 -11.54
CA GLY A 168 -10.44 7.76 -10.83
C GLY A 168 -11.28 8.62 -11.78
N ARG A 169 -12.53 8.90 -11.38
CA ARG A 169 -13.41 9.81 -12.13
C ARG A 169 -13.19 11.25 -11.69
N CYS A 170 -13.04 12.13 -12.67
CA CYS A 170 -12.82 13.56 -12.43
C CYS A 170 -14.15 14.32 -12.46
N TYR A 171 -14.28 15.30 -11.56
CA TYR A 171 -15.42 16.20 -11.45
C TYR A 171 -14.93 17.64 -11.34
N GLN A 172 -15.50 18.56 -12.13
CA GLN A 172 -15.15 19.98 -12.10
C GLN A 172 -16.41 20.87 -12.13
N PRO A 173 -16.54 21.94 -11.32
CA PRO A 173 -17.70 22.82 -11.44
C PRO A 173 -17.65 23.61 -12.76
N MET A 174 -18.81 23.80 -13.40
CA MET A 174 -18.95 24.38 -14.74
C MET A 174 -18.70 25.90 -14.78
N GLN A 175 -18.58 26.57 -13.62
CA GLN A 175 -18.24 27.98 -13.49
C GLN A 175 -17.40 28.23 -12.24
N THR A 176 -16.11 28.48 -12.41
CA THR A 176 -15.33 29.36 -11.52
C THR A 176 -14.26 30.05 -12.35
N THR A 177 -14.28 31.38 -12.34
CA THR A 177 -13.32 32.26 -13.02
C THR A 177 -12.00 32.41 -12.28
N ILE A 178 -11.78 31.70 -11.18
CA ILE A 178 -10.54 31.77 -10.40
C ILE A 178 -10.24 30.38 -9.82
N ASN A 179 -9.16 29.75 -10.30
CA ASN A 179 -8.58 28.45 -9.91
C ASN A 179 -9.40 27.18 -10.23
N PHE A 180 -8.75 26.27 -10.96
CA PHE A 180 -9.28 24.97 -11.41
C PHE A 180 -9.46 23.98 -10.24
N GLU A 181 -10.51 24.12 -9.45
CA GLU A 181 -10.87 23.13 -8.42
C GLU A 181 -11.55 21.91 -9.06
N PHE A 182 -10.77 20.87 -9.37
CA PHE A 182 -11.31 19.55 -9.72
C PHE A 182 -11.22 18.60 -8.52
N ALA A 183 -12.09 17.59 -8.48
CA ALA A 183 -12.04 16.49 -7.53
C ALA A 183 -12.02 15.14 -8.23
N CYS A 184 -11.27 14.21 -7.64
CA CYS A 184 -11.22 12.83 -8.08
C CYS A 184 -12.03 11.95 -7.15
N VAL A 185 -13.01 11.24 -7.71
CA VAL A 185 -13.68 10.13 -7.04
C VAL A 185 -12.87 8.88 -7.32
N CYS A 186 -12.33 8.27 -6.26
CA CYS A 186 -11.42 7.14 -6.38
C CYS A 186 -12.18 5.80 -6.39
N PRO A 187 -11.71 4.81 -7.16
CA PRO A 187 -12.21 3.45 -7.02
C PRO A 187 -11.83 2.88 -5.66
N ARG A 188 -12.51 1.80 -5.26
CA ARG A 188 -12.19 1.09 -4.03
C ARG A 188 -10.70 0.73 -3.98
N CYS A 189 -10.10 0.87 -2.80
CA CYS A 189 -8.67 0.66 -2.54
C CYS A 189 -7.71 1.68 -3.14
N TYR A 190 -8.22 2.78 -3.69
CA TYR A 190 -7.40 3.91 -4.10
C TYR A 190 -7.78 5.15 -3.31
N PHE A 191 -6.82 6.00 -3.02
CA PHE A 191 -7.02 7.20 -2.21
C PHE A 191 -5.98 8.28 -2.52
N GLY A 192 -6.20 9.48 -1.97
CA GLY A 192 -5.44 10.69 -2.28
C GLY A 192 -6.22 11.60 -3.23
N ASP A 193 -5.79 12.85 -3.34
CA ASP A 193 -6.56 13.88 -4.07
C ASP A 193 -6.68 13.62 -5.57
N ARG A 194 -5.79 12.78 -6.12
CA ARG A 194 -5.80 12.28 -7.49
C ARG A 194 -5.90 10.77 -7.57
N CYS A 195 -6.30 10.07 -6.49
CA CYS A 195 -6.34 8.60 -6.44
C CYS A 195 -4.97 7.93 -6.65
N GLN A 196 -3.91 8.62 -6.25
CA GLN A 196 -2.53 8.22 -6.50
C GLN A 196 -2.08 7.02 -5.66
N PHE A 197 -2.59 6.85 -4.46
CA PHE A 197 -2.15 5.79 -3.58
C PHE A 197 -3.04 4.56 -3.70
N THR A 198 -2.43 3.38 -3.67
CA THR A 198 -3.13 2.09 -3.70
C THR A 198 -2.94 1.35 -2.38
N MET A 199 -4.05 0.85 -1.84
CA MET A 199 -4.11 -0.12 -0.73
C MET A 199 -4.43 -1.53 -1.24
N THR A 200 -4.24 -1.78 -2.53
CA THR A 200 -4.42 -3.13 -3.08
C THR A 200 -3.27 -4.03 -2.62
N LYS A 201 -3.64 -5.25 -2.20
CA LYS A 201 -2.79 -6.30 -1.60
C LYS A 201 -1.32 -6.38 -2.05
N TYR A 202 -1.04 -6.11 -3.32
CA TYR A 202 0.16 -6.54 -4.01
C TYR A 202 1.12 -5.40 -4.39
N THR A 203 0.70 -4.15 -4.22
CA THR A 203 1.42 -2.95 -4.71
C THR A 203 1.49 -1.82 -3.67
N ILE A 204 1.19 -2.11 -2.40
CA ILE A 204 1.27 -1.10 -1.32
C ILE A 204 2.72 -0.63 -1.17
N SER A 205 2.94 0.65 -1.44
CA SER A 205 4.24 1.31 -1.28
C SER A 205 4.40 1.89 0.12
N LEU A 206 5.66 2.14 0.51
CA LEU A 206 5.97 2.85 1.76
C LEU A 206 5.32 4.24 1.80
N ASP A 207 5.26 4.92 0.65
CA ASP A 207 4.60 6.22 0.49
C ASP A 207 3.10 6.13 0.78
N ALA A 208 2.41 5.09 0.30
CA ALA A 208 0.99 4.90 0.59
C ALA A 208 0.73 4.74 2.11
N LEU A 209 1.64 4.11 2.85
CA LEU A 209 1.49 3.87 4.29
C LEU A 209 1.86 5.08 5.15
N LEU A 210 2.94 5.79 4.79
CA LEU A 210 3.49 6.85 5.64
C LEU A 210 3.17 8.27 5.18
N ALA A 211 2.98 8.53 3.89
CA ALA A 211 2.91 9.90 3.38
C ALA A 211 1.75 10.71 3.97
N GLN A 212 0.62 10.05 4.29
CA GLN A 212 -0.52 10.69 4.94
C GLN A 212 -0.29 11.05 6.42
N HIS A 213 0.67 10.38 7.07
CA HIS A 213 0.97 10.58 8.48
C HIS A 213 2.07 11.64 8.69
N ILE A 214 2.70 12.14 7.62
CA ILE A 214 3.70 13.21 7.71
C ILE A 214 3.00 14.54 7.43
N LEU A 215 2.99 15.44 8.41
CA LEU A 215 2.43 16.77 8.29
C LEU A 215 3.33 17.62 7.37
N ILE A 216 2.72 18.23 6.36
CA ILE A 216 3.42 19.03 5.34
C ILE A 216 3.92 20.35 5.94
N GLY A 217 5.16 20.75 5.63
CA GLY A 217 5.72 22.06 6.01
C GLY A 217 6.01 22.22 7.51
N ARG A 218 5.88 21.14 8.29
CA ARG A 218 6.09 21.11 9.73
C ARG A 218 7.46 20.53 10.04
N SER A 219 8.15 21.11 11.02
CA SER A 219 9.44 20.60 11.49
C SER A 219 9.30 19.19 12.08
N LEU A 220 10.41 18.44 12.17
CA LEU A 220 10.38 17.06 12.68
C LEU A 220 9.80 16.97 14.11
N SER A 221 10.06 17.96 14.97
CA SER A 221 9.57 18.01 16.35
C SER A 221 8.05 18.18 16.46
N GLU A 222 7.40 18.71 15.42
CA GLU A 222 5.95 18.91 15.37
C GLU A 222 5.20 17.73 14.72
N GLN A 223 5.93 16.70 14.29
CA GLN A 223 5.34 15.53 13.63
C GLN A 223 4.63 14.60 14.63
N LEU A 224 3.79 13.71 14.10
CA LEU A 224 3.11 12.71 14.93
C LEU A 224 4.13 11.77 15.61
N PRO A 225 3.79 11.20 16.79
CA PRO A 225 4.65 10.23 17.48
C PRO A 225 5.04 9.04 16.60
N LEU A 226 4.16 8.62 15.69
CA LEU A 226 4.44 7.54 14.73
C LEU A 226 5.67 7.84 13.86
N ILE A 227 5.82 9.07 13.38
CA ILE A 227 6.97 9.46 12.54
C ILE A 227 8.27 9.45 13.36
N HIS A 228 8.22 9.89 14.61
CA HIS A 228 9.37 9.83 15.52
C HIS A 228 9.85 8.38 15.74
N TRP A 229 8.93 7.47 16.04
CA TRP A 229 9.26 6.04 16.17
C TRP A 229 9.82 5.46 14.88
N MET A 230 9.25 5.83 13.72
CA MET A 230 9.76 5.38 12.42
C MET A 230 11.18 5.87 12.14
N VAL A 231 11.50 7.13 12.44
CA VAL A 231 12.87 7.66 12.31
C VAL A 231 13.83 6.85 13.18
N VAL A 232 13.48 6.61 14.45
CA VAL A 232 14.32 5.83 15.37
C VAL A 232 14.53 4.41 14.86
N ILE A 233 13.46 3.73 14.42
CA ILE A 233 13.53 2.37 13.88
C ILE A 233 14.42 2.31 12.63
N VAL A 234 14.26 3.22 11.68
CA VAL A 234 15.05 3.27 10.44
C VAL A 234 16.53 3.51 10.77
N VAL A 235 16.83 4.45 11.67
CA VAL A 235 18.21 4.72 12.10
C VAL A 235 18.83 3.48 12.76
N ILE A 236 18.11 2.81 13.66
CA ILE A 236 18.57 1.56 14.27
C ILE A 236 18.82 0.49 13.21
N LEU A 237 17.89 0.32 12.26
CA LEU A 237 18.03 -0.67 11.18
C LEU A 237 19.28 -0.43 10.33
N VAL A 238 19.54 0.84 9.97
CA VAL A 238 20.73 1.24 9.20
C VAL A 238 22.01 1.01 9.99
N VAL A 239 22.07 1.43 11.25
CA VAL A 239 23.26 1.26 12.11
C VAL A 239 23.54 -0.23 12.37
N VAL A 240 22.52 -1.00 12.74
CA VAL A 240 22.65 -2.44 12.96
C VAL A 240 23.07 -3.13 11.68
N GLY A 241 22.41 -2.81 10.55
CA GLY A 241 22.76 -3.35 9.22
C GLY A 241 24.22 -3.13 8.86
N PHE A 242 24.70 -1.88 8.96
CA PHE A 242 26.08 -1.52 8.67
C PHE A 242 27.09 -2.35 9.50
N LEU A 243 26.85 -2.47 10.80
CA LEU A 243 27.71 -3.23 11.70
C LEU A 243 27.67 -4.74 11.39
N THR A 244 26.48 -5.33 11.25
CA THR A 244 26.32 -6.77 11.09
C THR A 244 26.75 -7.24 9.70
N ASN A 245 26.33 -6.56 8.64
CA ASN A 245 26.67 -6.91 7.27
C ASN A 245 28.14 -6.60 6.99
N GLY A 246 28.70 -5.51 7.54
CA GLY A 246 30.14 -5.23 7.48
C GLY A 246 30.97 -6.38 8.05
N LEU A 247 30.64 -6.87 9.25
CA LEU A 247 31.29 -8.04 9.84
C LEU A 247 31.11 -9.32 9.01
N CYS A 248 29.94 -9.52 8.41
CA CYS A 248 29.70 -10.65 7.52
C CYS A 248 30.57 -10.57 6.26
N ILE A 249 30.67 -9.40 5.62
CA ILE A 249 31.52 -9.18 4.44
C ILE A 249 32.97 -9.51 4.78
N LEU A 250 33.49 -9.03 5.92
CA LEU A 250 34.84 -9.34 6.37
C LEU A 250 35.04 -10.85 6.60
N THR A 251 34.04 -11.52 7.17
CA THR A 251 34.08 -12.98 7.45
C THR A 251 34.04 -13.81 6.18
N PHE A 252 33.17 -13.48 5.23
CA PHE A 252 33.00 -14.20 3.97
C PHE A 252 33.99 -13.76 2.89
N ALA A 253 34.72 -12.66 3.07
CA ALA A 253 35.89 -12.32 2.27
C ALA A 253 37.06 -13.27 2.51
N GLN A 254 37.09 -14.02 3.62
CA GLN A 254 38.14 -15.00 3.87
C GLN A 254 38.07 -16.19 2.91
N ARG A 255 39.23 -16.74 2.54
CA ARG A 255 39.29 -17.94 1.69
C ARG A 255 38.78 -19.19 2.42
N THR A 256 38.86 -19.22 3.75
CA THR A 256 38.42 -20.34 4.59
C THR A 256 36.92 -20.58 4.53
N THR A 257 36.13 -19.50 4.54
CA THR A 257 34.67 -19.51 4.52
C THR A 257 34.09 -19.76 3.13
N ARG A 258 34.84 -19.41 2.06
CA ARG A 258 34.48 -19.62 0.65
C ARG A 258 34.92 -20.96 0.04
N LYS A 259 35.28 -21.94 0.87
CA LYS A 259 35.57 -23.32 0.42
C LYS A 259 34.34 -24.08 -0.09
N LEU A 260 33.14 -23.57 0.19
CA LEU A 260 31.84 -24.13 -0.21
C LEU A 260 31.01 -23.03 -0.89
N GLY A 261 30.08 -23.43 -1.77
CA GLY A 261 29.14 -22.52 -2.44
C GLY A 261 28.39 -21.59 -1.48
N CYS A 262 27.96 -22.11 -0.31
CA CYS A 262 27.30 -21.31 0.73
C CYS A 262 28.08 -20.05 1.13
N GLY A 263 29.41 -20.08 1.15
CA GLY A 263 30.22 -18.91 1.50
C GLY A 263 30.17 -17.81 0.45
N TRP A 264 30.00 -18.17 -0.84
CA TRP A 264 29.82 -17.20 -1.92
C TRP A 264 28.42 -16.61 -1.92
N TYR A 265 27.38 -17.42 -1.73
CA TYR A 265 26.02 -16.92 -1.57
C TYR A 265 25.96 -15.90 -0.43
N LEU A 266 26.47 -16.26 0.76
CA LEU A 266 26.45 -15.39 1.93
C LEU A 266 27.26 -14.11 1.78
N LEU A 267 28.39 -14.15 1.05
CA LEU A 267 29.15 -12.93 0.75
C LEU A 267 28.29 -11.95 -0.06
N ILE A 268 27.65 -12.43 -1.13
CA ILE A 268 26.81 -11.59 -1.98
C ILE A 268 25.55 -11.16 -1.24
N THR A 269 24.92 -12.04 -0.47
CA THR A 269 23.81 -11.71 0.44
C THR A 269 24.19 -10.55 1.36
N SER A 270 25.36 -10.57 2.01
CA SER A 270 25.77 -9.47 2.90
C SER A 270 25.98 -8.14 2.17
N ILE A 271 26.49 -8.16 0.93
CA ILE A 271 26.65 -6.95 0.11
C ILE A 271 25.29 -6.41 -0.33
N VAL A 272 24.41 -7.27 -0.83
CA VAL A 272 23.05 -6.91 -1.28
C VAL A 272 22.22 -6.38 -0.12
N SER A 273 22.29 -7.03 1.04
CA SER A 273 21.63 -6.58 2.27
C SER A 273 22.08 -5.19 2.72
N GLU A 274 23.39 -4.93 2.67
CA GLU A 274 23.92 -3.61 3.02
C GLU A 274 23.40 -2.52 2.08
N LEU A 275 23.49 -2.77 0.76
CA LEU A 275 22.95 -1.85 -0.24
C LEU A 275 21.43 -1.65 -0.06
N GLY A 276 20.68 -2.71 0.24
CA GLY A 276 19.24 -2.66 0.44
C GLY A 276 18.84 -1.78 1.62
N ILE A 277 19.52 -1.94 2.76
CA ILE A 277 19.25 -1.14 3.96
C ILE A 277 19.61 0.33 3.75
N VAL A 278 20.74 0.62 3.10
CA VAL A 278 21.14 1.99 2.78
C VAL A 278 20.12 2.64 1.87
N ILE A 279 19.66 1.96 0.82
CA ILE A 279 18.64 2.49 -0.10
C ILE A 279 17.30 2.69 0.60
N PHE A 280 16.89 1.78 1.49
CA PHE A 280 15.70 1.96 2.31
C PHE A 280 15.79 3.20 3.21
N GLY A 281 16.94 3.41 3.87
CA GLY A 281 17.21 4.61 4.66
C GLY A 281 17.17 5.89 3.81
N ILE A 282 17.79 5.88 2.63
CA ILE A 282 17.76 7.01 1.68
C ILE A 282 16.33 7.30 1.23
N ARG A 283 15.53 6.28 0.88
CA ARG A 283 14.13 6.46 0.47
C ARG A 283 13.28 7.09 1.57
N PHE A 284 13.44 6.62 2.80
CA PHE A 284 12.72 7.17 3.95
C PHE A 284 13.15 8.61 4.25
N ALA A 285 14.45 8.90 4.24
CA ALA A 285 14.97 10.25 4.40
C ALA A 285 14.46 11.19 3.31
N TYR A 286 14.46 10.73 2.06
CA TYR A 286 13.93 11.47 0.92
C TYR A 286 12.44 11.79 1.05
N LEU A 287 11.61 10.80 1.43
CA LEU A 287 10.18 11.01 1.70
C LEU A 287 9.96 12.06 2.79
N LEU A 288 10.73 11.98 3.88
CA LEU A 288 10.66 12.93 4.98
C LEU A 288 11.05 14.35 4.51
N GLN A 289 12.16 14.49 3.79
CA GLN A 289 12.65 15.79 3.30
C GLN A 289 11.63 16.50 2.39
N ILE A 290 11.00 15.77 1.47
CA ILE A 290 9.97 16.33 0.58
C ILE A 290 8.79 16.90 1.37
N ARG A 291 8.35 16.15 2.39
CA ARG A 291 7.16 16.51 3.17
C ARG A 291 7.43 17.61 4.19
N LEU A 292 8.56 17.58 4.90
CA LEU A 292 8.89 18.57 5.93
C LEU A 292 9.15 19.96 5.34
N ASN A 293 9.88 20.04 4.23
CA ASN A 293 10.36 21.31 3.72
C ASN A 293 9.51 21.89 2.58
N SER A 294 8.46 21.18 2.13
CA SER A 294 7.57 21.60 1.04
C SER A 294 8.33 22.25 -0.13
N PHE A 295 9.46 21.62 -0.54
CA PHE A 295 10.42 22.23 -1.45
C PHE A 295 9.89 22.28 -2.89
N GLY A 296 9.21 23.37 -3.25
CA GLY A 296 8.87 23.71 -4.64
C GLY A 296 10.09 24.04 -5.53
N THR A 297 11.32 24.03 -5.00
CA THR A 297 12.55 24.48 -5.68
C THR A 297 13.57 23.38 -5.97
N THR A 298 13.27 22.11 -5.68
CA THR A 298 14.18 21.01 -6.07
C THR A 298 14.12 20.75 -7.57
N ASN A 299 15.26 20.37 -8.16
CA ASN A 299 15.34 20.03 -9.57
C ASN A 299 14.38 18.85 -9.87
N LYS A 300 13.30 19.11 -10.61
CA LYS A 300 12.28 18.11 -10.97
C LYS A 300 12.89 16.84 -11.57
N THR A 301 13.99 16.99 -12.33
CA THR A 301 14.74 15.88 -12.92
C THR A 301 15.37 14.98 -11.87
N PHE A 302 16.00 15.58 -10.85
CA PHE A 302 16.57 14.84 -9.73
C PHE A 302 15.48 14.08 -8.98
N LEU A 303 14.35 14.75 -8.71
CA LEU A 303 13.22 14.18 -7.98
C LEU A 303 12.59 13.00 -8.74
N SER A 304 12.42 13.14 -10.05
CA SER A 304 11.93 12.08 -10.92
C SER A 304 12.90 10.91 -11.00
N LEU A 305 14.21 11.16 -11.14
CA LEU A 305 15.23 10.13 -11.19
C LEU A 305 15.32 9.36 -9.86
N SER A 306 15.29 10.07 -8.73
CA SER A 306 15.28 9.46 -7.39
C SER A 306 14.03 8.60 -7.18
N CYS A 307 12.85 9.07 -7.60
CA CYS A 307 11.61 8.28 -7.56
C CYS A 307 11.76 6.95 -8.30
N ILE A 308 12.26 6.98 -9.55
CA ILE A 308 12.41 5.79 -10.38
C ILE A 308 13.47 4.83 -9.84
N LEU A 309 14.67 5.34 -9.52
CA LEU A 309 15.79 4.49 -9.12
C LEU A 309 15.58 3.86 -7.74
N LEU A 310 15.09 4.63 -6.76
CA LEU A 310 14.92 4.11 -5.40
C LEU A 310 13.84 3.02 -5.38
N GLU A 311 12.71 3.21 -6.07
CA GLU A 311 11.67 2.17 -6.16
C GLU A 311 12.18 0.92 -6.88
N PHE A 312 12.95 1.09 -7.96
CA PHE A 312 13.55 -0.04 -8.66
C PHE A 312 14.47 -0.86 -7.75
N PHE A 313 15.41 -0.22 -7.05
CA PHE A 313 16.34 -0.91 -6.14
C PHE A 313 15.66 -1.52 -4.93
N LEU A 314 14.66 -0.85 -4.35
CA LEU A 314 13.85 -1.40 -3.25
C LEU A 314 13.04 -2.62 -3.66
N SER A 315 12.75 -2.78 -4.95
CA SER A 315 12.11 -3.98 -5.46
C SER A 315 13.10 -5.13 -5.69
N ILE A 316 14.29 -4.86 -6.23
CA ILE A 316 15.23 -5.94 -6.63
C ILE A 316 16.14 -6.43 -5.51
N LEU A 317 16.57 -5.56 -4.59
CA LEU A 317 17.58 -5.95 -3.59
C LEU A 317 17.01 -6.94 -2.56
N PRO A 318 15.80 -6.73 -1.98
CA PRO A 318 15.21 -7.71 -1.07
C PRO A 318 14.95 -9.05 -1.77
N THR A 319 14.45 -9.03 -3.00
CA THR A 319 14.15 -10.26 -3.75
C THR A 319 15.41 -11.06 -4.10
N ILE A 320 16.51 -10.39 -4.51
CA ILE A 320 17.81 -11.04 -4.68
C ILE A 320 18.29 -11.65 -3.35
N ASN A 321 18.15 -10.92 -2.25
CA ASN A 321 18.52 -11.40 -0.92
C ASN A 321 17.77 -12.69 -0.52
N ASP A 322 16.47 -12.74 -0.76
CA ASP A 322 15.61 -13.88 -0.41
C ASP A 322 15.95 -15.12 -1.26
N TRP A 323 16.18 -14.91 -2.56
CA TRP A 323 16.64 -15.98 -3.46
C TRP A 323 18.02 -16.52 -3.08
N LEU A 324 18.99 -15.65 -2.77
CA LEU A 324 20.31 -16.08 -2.33
C LEU A 324 20.26 -16.83 -0.99
N SER A 325 19.44 -16.37 -0.05
CA SER A 325 19.20 -17.05 1.23
C SER A 325 18.57 -18.43 1.02
N THR A 326 17.66 -18.55 0.06
CA THR A 326 17.07 -19.82 -0.37
C THR A 326 18.11 -20.74 -1.00
N CYS A 327 19.00 -20.22 -1.84
CA CYS A 327 20.13 -20.98 -2.39
C CYS A 327 21.05 -21.54 -1.28
N VAL A 328 21.26 -20.80 -0.19
CA VAL A 328 22.01 -21.30 0.98
C VAL A 328 21.30 -22.50 1.61
N THR A 329 19.98 -22.45 1.78
CA THR A 329 19.18 -23.56 2.31
C THR A 329 19.26 -24.79 1.39
N VAL A 330 19.08 -24.62 0.09
CA VAL A 330 19.16 -25.69 -0.91
C VAL A 330 20.55 -26.34 -0.91
N GLU A 331 21.62 -25.54 -0.95
CA GLU A 331 22.99 -26.03 -0.93
C GLU A 331 23.29 -26.83 0.36
N ARG A 332 22.79 -26.36 1.52
CA ARG A 332 22.89 -27.09 2.80
C ARG A 332 22.17 -28.44 2.76
N THR A 333 20.99 -28.51 2.15
CA THR A 333 20.26 -29.76 1.95
C THR A 333 21.01 -30.72 1.03
N ILE A 334 21.61 -30.22 -0.06
CA ILE A 334 22.44 -31.02 -0.97
C ILE A 334 23.69 -31.56 -0.26
N ILE A 335 24.35 -30.72 0.56
CA ILE A 335 25.51 -31.13 1.38
C ILE A 335 25.11 -32.25 2.34
N ALA A 336 23.97 -32.13 3.03
CA ALA A 336 23.46 -33.17 3.93
C ALA A 336 23.14 -34.47 3.19
N ALA A 337 22.54 -34.38 2.00
CA ALA A 337 22.20 -35.51 1.14
C ALA A 337 23.43 -36.28 0.66
N HIS A 338 24.44 -35.58 0.13
CA HIS A 338 25.63 -36.22 -0.46
C HIS A 338 26.69 -36.60 0.57
N GLY A 339 26.73 -35.91 1.73
CA GLY A 339 27.67 -36.20 2.80
C GLY A 339 29.13 -36.23 2.34
N VAL A 340 29.79 -37.38 2.50
CA VAL A 340 31.20 -37.56 2.14
C VAL A 340 31.46 -37.51 0.63
N LYS A 341 30.46 -37.79 -0.20
CA LYS A 341 30.57 -37.74 -1.67
C LYS A 341 30.42 -36.32 -2.24
N PHE A 342 30.23 -35.31 -1.38
CA PHE A 342 30.00 -33.93 -1.82
C PHE A 342 31.26 -33.29 -2.43
N ASN A 343 31.15 -32.84 -3.69
CA ASN A 343 32.26 -32.18 -4.39
C ASN A 343 32.28 -30.67 -4.16
N ARG A 344 33.22 -30.21 -3.33
CA ARG A 344 33.38 -28.80 -2.95
C ARG A 344 33.75 -27.89 -4.13
N ARG A 345 34.56 -28.36 -5.08
CA ARG A 345 34.98 -27.55 -6.25
C ARG A 345 33.81 -27.29 -7.18
N LYS A 346 33.00 -28.32 -7.46
CA LYS A 346 31.78 -28.19 -8.26
C LYS A 346 30.76 -27.25 -7.58
N SER A 347 30.60 -27.36 -6.27
CA SER A 347 29.75 -26.48 -5.46
C SER A 347 30.11 -25.00 -5.64
N VAL A 348 31.40 -24.64 -5.53
CA VAL A 348 31.85 -23.25 -5.73
C VAL A 348 31.62 -22.77 -7.17
N TYR A 349 31.85 -23.64 -8.15
CA TYR A 349 31.62 -23.31 -9.57
C TYR A 349 30.14 -23.01 -9.84
N TYR A 350 29.23 -23.89 -9.43
CA TYR A 350 27.80 -23.68 -9.60
C TYR A 350 27.28 -22.47 -8.83
N ALA A 351 27.77 -22.23 -7.61
CA ALA A 351 27.34 -21.08 -6.82
C ALA A 351 27.58 -19.76 -7.53
N LYS A 352 28.73 -19.57 -8.19
CA LYS A 352 29.02 -18.34 -8.95
C LYS A 352 28.06 -18.13 -10.13
N ILE A 353 27.71 -19.22 -10.82
CA ILE A 353 26.77 -19.17 -11.96
C ILE A 353 25.36 -18.88 -11.45
N VAL A 354 24.91 -19.57 -10.40
CA VAL A 354 23.58 -19.37 -9.81
C VAL A 354 23.42 -17.95 -9.28
N ILE A 355 24.44 -17.36 -8.64
CA ILE A 355 24.42 -15.96 -8.22
C ILE A 355 24.13 -15.03 -9.41
N LEU A 356 24.85 -15.20 -10.51
CA LEU A 356 24.66 -14.37 -11.71
C LEU A 356 23.24 -14.53 -12.26
N ILE A 357 22.74 -15.77 -12.36
CA ILE A 357 21.38 -16.06 -12.84
C ILE A 357 20.33 -15.42 -11.94
N VAL A 358 20.47 -15.54 -10.61
CA VAL A 358 19.55 -14.92 -9.64
C VAL A 358 19.51 -13.41 -9.83
N VAL A 359 20.66 -12.74 -9.95
CA VAL A 359 20.70 -11.29 -10.16
C VAL A 359 20.01 -10.91 -11.48
N VAL A 360 20.33 -11.61 -12.58
CA VAL A 360 19.74 -11.31 -13.91
C VAL A 360 18.23 -11.51 -13.91
N ILE A 361 17.72 -12.61 -13.37
CA ILE A 361 16.27 -12.89 -13.33
C ILE A 361 15.54 -11.79 -12.55
N ASN A 362 16.02 -11.42 -11.36
CA ASN A 362 15.36 -10.39 -10.55
C ASN A 362 15.40 -9.01 -11.21
N VAL A 363 16.50 -8.65 -11.90
CA VAL A 363 16.59 -7.39 -12.65
C VAL A 363 15.59 -7.37 -13.82
N VAL A 364 15.51 -8.47 -14.60
CA VAL A 364 14.57 -8.57 -15.73
C VAL A 364 13.12 -8.52 -15.25
N SER A 365 12.79 -9.24 -14.18
CA SER A 365 11.45 -9.24 -13.56
C SER A 365 10.99 -7.84 -13.14
N ALA A 366 11.91 -6.97 -12.70
CA ALA A 366 11.59 -5.62 -12.23
C ALA A 366 11.74 -4.53 -13.30
N LEU A 367 12.18 -4.86 -14.52
CA LEU A 367 12.51 -3.88 -15.56
C LEU A 367 11.31 -3.03 -16.01
N HIS A 368 10.08 -3.51 -15.80
CA HIS A 368 8.87 -2.75 -16.07
C HIS A 368 8.69 -1.55 -15.13
N LYS A 369 9.17 -1.62 -13.88
CA LYS A 369 8.87 -0.61 -12.83
C LYS A 369 9.33 0.81 -13.19
N PRO A 370 10.55 1.03 -13.73
CA PRO A 370 11.01 2.36 -14.13
C PRO A 370 10.12 3.07 -15.16
N PHE A 371 9.42 2.33 -16.01
CA PHE A 371 8.58 2.89 -17.06
C PHE A 371 7.19 3.31 -16.59
N HIS A 372 6.76 2.84 -15.41
CA HIS A 372 5.42 3.11 -14.87
C HIS A 372 5.44 4.02 -13.64
N HIS A 373 6.61 4.22 -13.01
CA HIS A 373 6.73 5.18 -11.92
C HIS A 373 6.91 6.58 -12.47
N ARG A 374 6.03 7.48 -12.04
CA ARG A 374 6.09 8.90 -12.39
C ARG A 374 5.95 9.77 -11.16
N LEU A 375 6.54 10.94 -11.27
CA LEU A 375 6.41 12.00 -10.27
C LEU A 375 5.13 12.79 -10.56
N VAL A 376 4.24 12.91 -9.59
CA VAL A 376 2.97 13.65 -9.69
C VAL A 376 2.91 14.72 -8.60
N ILE A 377 2.31 15.86 -8.91
CA ILE A 377 2.09 16.94 -7.95
C ILE A 377 0.77 16.68 -7.22
N ASP A 378 0.86 16.62 -5.89
CA ASP A 378 -0.23 16.47 -4.93
C ASP A 378 -0.42 17.83 -4.24
N SER A 379 -1.44 18.58 -4.67
CA SER A 379 -1.73 19.91 -4.16
C SER A 379 -2.65 19.81 -2.94
N GLN A 380 -2.08 19.72 -1.74
CA GLN A 380 -2.83 19.67 -0.49
C GLN A 380 -2.88 21.04 0.18
N HIS A 381 -4.10 21.58 0.36
CA HIS A 381 -4.35 22.84 1.08
C HIS A 381 -3.49 24.03 0.58
N GLY A 382 -3.27 24.11 -0.74
CA GLY A 382 -2.47 25.17 -1.36
C GLY A 382 -0.95 24.94 -1.37
N ASN A 383 -0.47 23.83 -0.81
CA ASN A 383 0.93 23.41 -0.90
C ASN A 383 1.10 22.29 -1.92
N ASP A 384 1.90 22.53 -2.95
CA ASP A 384 2.28 21.51 -3.94
C ASP A 384 3.37 20.60 -3.39
N VAL A 385 3.05 19.32 -3.26
CA VAL A 385 4.00 18.28 -2.82
C VAL A 385 4.18 17.25 -3.93
N PHE A 386 5.42 16.94 -4.28
CA PHE A 386 5.70 15.90 -5.25
C PHE A 386 5.61 14.51 -4.62
N VAL A 387 4.93 13.59 -5.30
CA VAL A 387 4.74 12.20 -4.87
C VAL A 387 5.18 11.26 -5.99
N CYS A 388 5.87 10.18 -5.63
CA CYS A 388 6.26 9.12 -6.55
C CYS A 388 5.12 8.10 -6.64
N VAL A 389 4.55 7.92 -7.83
CA VAL A 389 3.35 7.10 -8.01
C VAL A 389 3.52 6.11 -9.15
N ALA A 390 3.07 4.88 -8.95
CA ALA A 390 2.88 3.92 -10.03
C ALA A 390 1.64 4.31 -10.84
N ASN A 391 1.80 4.52 -12.15
CA ASN A 391 0.72 4.86 -13.06
C ASN A 391 0.40 3.67 -13.98
N HIS A 392 -0.67 2.94 -13.65
CA HIS A 392 -1.14 1.79 -14.46
C HIS A 392 -2.31 2.15 -15.40
N SER A 393 -2.77 3.41 -15.41
CA SER A 393 -4.03 3.81 -16.06
C SER A 393 -4.10 3.59 -17.57
N GLN A 394 -2.97 3.34 -18.24
CA GLN A 394 -2.95 3.08 -19.69
C GLN A 394 -2.82 1.59 -20.05
N GLN A 395 -2.45 0.70 -19.12
CA GLN A 395 -2.12 -0.70 -19.42
C GLN A 395 -2.50 -1.67 -18.29
N GLN A 396 -3.75 -2.14 -18.29
CA GLN A 396 -4.29 -3.08 -17.30
C GLN A 396 -3.49 -4.40 -17.16
N TRP A 397 -2.84 -4.87 -18.22
CA TRP A 397 -2.01 -6.08 -18.17
C TRP A 397 -0.76 -5.93 -17.29
N MET A 398 -0.25 -4.71 -17.14
CA MET A 398 0.98 -4.47 -16.36
C MET A 398 0.73 -4.54 -14.86
N SER A 399 -0.45 -4.13 -14.38
CA SER A 399 -0.79 -4.31 -12.96
C SER A 399 -0.94 -5.79 -12.60
N LEU A 400 -1.53 -6.59 -13.51
CA LEU A 400 -1.60 -8.05 -13.34
C LEU A 400 -0.20 -8.68 -13.33
N TYR A 401 0.70 -8.24 -14.22
CA TYR A 401 2.08 -8.71 -14.22
C TYR A 401 2.81 -8.39 -12.90
N GLU A 402 2.69 -7.16 -12.40
CA GLU A 402 3.31 -6.76 -11.13
C GLU A 402 2.78 -7.59 -9.95
N ILE A 403 1.48 -7.90 -9.93
CA ILE A 403 0.89 -8.80 -8.94
C ILE A 403 1.52 -10.19 -9.02
N ILE A 404 1.56 -10.78 -10.22
CA ILE A 404 2.08 -12.13 -10.44
C ILE A 404 3.56 -12.22 -10.04
N ILE A 405 4.36 -11.23 -10.42
CA ILE A 405 5.80 -11.25 -10.16
C ILE A 405 6.09 -11.06 -8.67
N ASN A 406 5.41 -10.13 -8.00
CA ASN A 406 5.54 -9.92 -6.55
C ASN A 406 5.11 -11.18 -5.77
N LEU A 407 4.03 -11.84 -6.20
CA LEU A 407 3.59 -13.12 -5.64
C LEU A 407 4.63 -14.23 -5.84
N PHE A 408 5.18 -14.35 -7.04
CA PHE A 408 6.19 -15.36 -7.36
C PHE A 408 7.45 -15.19 -6.50
N HIS A 409 7.99 -13.97 -6.42
CA HIS A 409 9.20 -13.69 -5.65
C HIS A 409 8.98 -13.80 -4.13
N LEU A 410 7.74 -13.76 -3.65
CA LEU A 410 7.41 -13.98 -2.23
C LEU A 410 7.14 -15.45 -1.91
N ILE A 411 6.25 -16.11 -2.67
CA ILE A 411 5.76 -17.46 -2.36
C ILE A 411 6.82 -18.53 -2.64
N VAL A 412 7.58 -18.40 -3.72
CA VAL A 412 8.52 -19.46 -4.14
C VAL A 412 9.71 -19.60 -3.18
N PRO A 413 10.43 -18.52 -2.81
CA PRO A 413 11.48 -18.61 -1.78
C PRO A 413 10.95 -19.15 -0.44
N PHE A 414 9.80 -18.64 0.01
CA PHE A 414 9.14 -19.11 1.24
C PHE A 414 8.85 -20.61 1.18
N GLY A 415 8.23 -21.08 0.10
CA GLY A 415 7.90 -22.49 -0.12
C GLY A 415 9.13 -23.39 -0.15
N ILE A 416 10.21 -22.97 -0.83
CA ILE A 416 11.45 -23.74 -0.88
C ILE A 416 12.09 -23.83 0.52
N ASN A 417 12.16 -22.74 1.28
CA ASN A 417 12.70 -22.75 2.64
C ASN A 417 11.87 -23.67 3.56
N PHE A 418 10.54 -23.61 3.46
CA PHE A 418 9.63 -24.46 4.22
C PHE A 418 9.83 -25.95 3.88
N ILE A 419 9.77 -26.32 2.60
CA ILE A 419 9.94 -27.71 2.15
C ILE A 419 11.33 -28.24 2.50
N SER A 420 12.37 -27.40 2.40
CA SER A 420 13.75 -27.79 2.68
C SER A 420 13.96 -28.24 4.12
N ILE A 421 13.21 -27.70 5.09
CA ILE A 421 13.27 -28.15 6.50
C ILE A 421 12.84 -29.62 6.59
N PHE A 422 11.68 -29.97 6.01
CA PHE A 422 11.17 -31.36 6.05
C PHE A 422 12.09 -32.32 5.29
N VAL A 423 12.54 -31.93 4.09
CA VAL A 423 13.44 -32.73 3.28
C VAL A 423 14.75 -32.99 4.03
N LEU A 424 15.33 -31.97 4.66
CA LEU A 424 16.57 -32.11 5.44
C LEU A 424 16.37 -33.08 6.60
N ILE A 425 15.30 -32.95 7.39
CA ILE A 425 14.99 -33.86 8.50
C ILE A 425 14.86 -35.31 8.01
N ILE A 426 14.10 -35.54 6.93
CA ILE A 426 13.90 -36.88 6.35
C ILE A 426 15.23 -37.50 5.93
N ILE A 427 16.09 -36.74 5.24
CA ILE A 427 17.40 -37.21 4.78
C ILE A 427 18.29 -37.59 5.97
N LEU A 428 18.33 -36.76 7.00
CA LEU A 428 19.17 -36.98 8.18
C LEU A 428 18.73 -38.24 8.96
N VAL A 429 17.42 -38.39 9.20
CA VAL A 429 16.86 -39.54 9.90
C VAL A 429 17.10 -40.83 9.12
N ARG A 430 16.76 -40.85 7.81
CA ARG A 430 16.95 -42.05 6.97
C ARG A 430 18.41 -42.50 6.95
N ARG A 431 19.35 -41.56 6.81
CA ARG A 431 20.77 -41.90 6.75
C ARG A 431 21.30 -42.48 8.05
N LYS A 432 20.88 -41.91 9.19
CA LYS A 432 21.28 -42.44 10.50
C LYS A 432 20.61 -43.78 10.79
N LEU A 433 19.36 -44.00 10.38
CA LEU A 433 18.68 -45.30 10.49
C LEU A 433 19.43 -46.42 9.74
N VAL A 434 19.83 -46.17 8.48
CA VAL A 434 20.62 -47.14 7.70
C VAL A 434 21.96 -47.46 8.36
N LEU A 435 22.59 -46.46 9.00
CA LEU A 435 23.85 -46.64 9.72
C LEU A 435 23.69 -47.33 11.09
N SER A 436 22.57 -47.08 11.79
CA SER A 436 22.29 -47.65 13.11
C SER A 436 21.82 -49.10 13.02
N ASP A 437 21.07 -49.47 11.98
CA ASP A 437 20.67 -50.86 11.72
C ASP A 437 21.89 -51.80 11.62
N MET A 438 23.05 -51.25 11.22
CA MET A 438 24.33 -51.97 11.18
C MET A 438 25.13 -51.98 12.50
N ARG A 439 24.76 -51.23 13.56
CA ARG A 439 25.58 -51.09 14.78
C ARG A 439 24.85 -51.27 16.12
N ALA A 440 23.58 -50.87 16.23
CA ALA A 440 22.70 -51.12 17.38
C ALA A 440 21.30 -50.52 17.10
N LYS A 441 20.23 -51.22 17.53
CA LYS A 441 18.85 -50.73 17.44
C LYS A 441 18.60 -49.59 18.43
N LEU A 442 18.96 -48.36 18.09
CA LEU A 442 18.44 -47.17 18.78
C LEU A 442 16.99 -46.92 18.38
N SER A 443 16.21 -46.30 19.27
CA SER A 443 14.85 -45.89 18.92
C SER A 443 14.86 -44.76 17.88
N PRO A 444 13.87 -44.68 16.97
CA PRO A 444 13.78 -43.60 15.97
C PRO A 444 13.75 -42.20 16.59
N PHE A 445 13.17 -42.06 17.79
CA PHE A 445 13.09 -40.79 18.50
C PHE A 445 14.45 -40.33 19.04
N GLU A 446 15.26 -41.24 19.59
CA GLU A 446 16.62 -40.93 20.04
C GLU A 446 17.51 -40.52 18.85
N ILE A 447 17.39 -41.23 17.72
CA ILE A 447 18.07 -40.90 16.48
C ILE A 447 17.68 -39.49 16.00
N LEU A 448 16.38 -39.16 15.99
CA LEU A 448 15.90 -37.85 15.59
C LEU A 448 16.46 -36.74 16.49
N ARG A 449 16.44 -36.92 17.82
CA ARG A 449 16.96 -35.95 18.79
C ARG A 449 18.46 -35.72 18.60
N GLU A 450 19.24 -36.78 18.39
CA GLU A 450 20.68 -36.69 18.12
C GLU A 450 20.95 -35.91 16.83
N GLN A 451 20.24 -36.22 15.74
CA GLN A 451 20.44 -35.55 14.45
C GLN A 451 20.00 -34.08 14.48
N LEU A 452 18.88 -33.77 15.14
CA LEU A 452 18.44 -32.37 15.32
C LEU A 452 19.47 -31.55 16.08
N SER A 453 20.08 -32.09 17.13
CA SER A 453 21.15 -31.42 17.87
C SER A 453 22.38 -31.15 16.98
N LEU A 454 22.78 -32.13 16.15
CA LEU A 454 23.94 -32.03 15.28
C LEU A 454 23.75 -31.04 14.12
N TYR A 455 22.55 -30.99 13.53
CA TYR A 455 22.24 -30.15 12.37
C TYR A 455 21.41 -28.91 12.69
N LYS A 456 21.28 -28.55 13.98
CA LYS A 456 20.51 -27.38 14.45
C LYS A 456 20.82 -26.10 13.67
N ALA A 457 22.11 -25.85 13.37
CA ALA A 457 22.55 -24.65 12.66
C ALA A 457 22.07 -24.60 11.20
N PHE A 458 21.78 -25.75 10.58
CA PHE A 458 21.29 -25.84 9.22
C PHE A 458 19.77 -25.61 9.17
N LEU A 459 19.05 -25.99 10.23
CA LEU A 459 17.60 -25.82 10.39
C LEU A 459 17.21 -24.44 10.92
N LEU A 460 18.08 -23.81 11.74
CA LEU A 460 17.78 -22.52 12.35
C LEU A 460 17.61 -21.40 11.31
N SER A 461 18.43 -21.37 10.26
CA SER A 461 18.34 -20.30 9.25
C SER A 461 17.02 -20.31 8.45
N PRO A 462 16.59 -21.42 7.81
CA PRO A 462 15.30 -21.42 7.11
C PRO A 462 14.12 -21.18 8.07
N PHE A 463 14.20 -21.66 9.31
CA PHE A 463 13.14 -21.41 10.30
C PHE A 463 12.99 -19.92 10.65
N ILE A 464 14.11 -19.22 10.90
CA ILE A 464 14.07 -17.77 11.18
C ILE A 464 13.56 -16.99 9.96
N LEU A 465 13.98 -17.35 8.74
CA LEU A 465 13.51 -16.70 7.51
C LEU A 465 11.98 -16.85 7.35
N ILE A 466 11.46 -18.06 7.53
CA ILE A 466 10.00 -18.33 7.50
C ILE A 466 9.27 -17.49 8.55
N LEU A 467 9.81 -17.41 9.78
CA LEU A 467 9.19 -16.65 10.86
C LEU A 467 9.13 -15.15 10.55
N LEU A 468 10.17 -14.59 9.91
CA LEU A 468 10.24 -13.17 9.56
C LEU A 468 9.38 -12.83 8.33
N GLU A 469 9.22 -13.76 7.39
CA GLU A 469 8.42 -13.57 6.16
C GLU A 469 6.92 -13.87 6.35
N ALA A 470 6.59 -14.78 7.28
CA ALA A 470 5.21 -15.25 7.50
C ALA A 470 4.19 -14.13 7.78
N PRO A 471 4.47 -13.08 8.56
CA PRO A 471 3.51 -11.99 8.79
C PRO A 471 3.09 -11.33 7.48
N ARG A 472 4.04 -11.02 6.60
CA ARG A 472 3.76 -10.38 5.30
C ARG A 472 2.93 -11.30 4.41
N LEU A 473 3.25 -12.59 4.38
CA LEU A 473 2.49 -13.59 3.64
C LEU A 473 1.06 -13.74 4.18
N ALA A 474 0.88 -13.77 5.51
CA ALA A 474 -0.43 -13.87 6.13
C ALA A 474 -1.32 -12.67 5.79
N PHE A 475 -0.77 -11.45 5.87
CA PHE A 475 -1.52 -10.23 5.53
C PHE A 475 -1.89 -10.15 4.05
N LEU A 476 -1.02 -10.67 3.17
CA LEU A 476 -1.29 -10.76 1.74
C LEU A 476 -2.59 -11.52 1.42
N PHE A 477 -2.86 -12.60 2.16
CA PHE A 477 -4.05 -13.43 1.95
C PHE A 477 -5.25 -12.98 2.80
N ALA A 478 -5.01 -12.32 3.93
CA ALA A 478 -6.06 -11.92 4.86
C ALA A 478 -6.95 -10.77 4.36
N PHE A 479 -6.40 -9.76 3.70
CA PHE A 479 -7.15 -8.51 3.42
C PHE A 479 -7.14 -8.14 1.94
N ALA A 480 -8.30 -8.12 1.28
CA ALA A 480 -8.45 -7.64 -0.12
C ALA A 480 -7.97 -6.20 -0.31
N CYS A 481 -8.14 -5.40 0.74
CA CYS A 481 -7.87 -3.98 0.79
C CYS A 481 -7.50 -3.58 2.21
N VAL A 482 -6.56 -2.64 2.37
CA VAL A 482 -6.24 -2.05 3.68
C VAL A 482 -7.04 -0.76 3.85
N GLU A 483 -8.25 -0.85 4.42
CA GLU A 483 -9.16 0.29 4.56
C GLU A 483 -9.07 0.95 5.95
N ILE A 484 -8.92 0.13 6.99
CA ILE A 484 -9.04 0.58 8.39
C ILE A 484 -7.64 0.89 8.97
N GLN A 485 -7.56 1.89 9.85
CA GLN A 485 -6.29 2.36 10.45
C GLN A 485 -5.47 1.25 11.12
N TRP A 486 -6.08 0.35 11.89
CA TRP A 486 -5.35 -0.75 12.55
C TRP A 486 -4.70 -1.71 11.53
N GLN A 487 -5.34 -1.92 10.38
CA GLN A 487 -4.79 -2.74 9.30
C GLN A 487 -3.55 -2.08 8.69
N LYS A 488 -3.55 -0.75 8.53
CA LYS A 488 -2.39 0.02 8.05
C LYS A 488 -1.18 -0.14 8.98
N HIS A 489 -1.39 -0.04 10.29
CA HIS A 489 -0.30 -0.22 11.27
C HIS A 489 0.24 -1.64 11.30
N LEU A 490 -0.64 -2.65 11.22
CA LEU A 490 -0.21 -4.06 11.16
C LEU A 490 0.56 -4.36 9.88
N PHE A 491 0.11 -3.85 8.73
CA PHE A 491 0.80 -4.01 7.47
C PHE A 491 2.18 -3.35 7.51
N LEU A 492 2.27 -2.11 7.99
CA LEU A 492 3.54 -1.41 8.19
C LEU A 492 4.49 -2.20 9.10
N THR A 493 3.98 -2.74 10.20
CA THR A 493 4.76 -3.58 11.12
C THR A 493 5.27 -4.83 10.40
N SER A 494 4.42 -5.50 9.61
CA SER A 494 4.81 -6.68 8.83
C SER A 494 5.86 -6.37 7.77
N TYR A 495 5.79 -5.19 7.15
CA TYR A 495 6.74 -4.73 6.17
C TYR A 495 8.14 -4.51 6.80
N ILE A 496 8.17 -3.89 7.99
CA ILE A 496 9.41 -3.71 8.76
C ILE A 496 9.99 -5.07 9.18
N ILE A 497 9.17 -5.98 9.71
CA ILE A 497 9.61 -7.33 10.12
C ILE A 497 10.18 -8.10 8.94
N SER A 498 9.51 -8.05 7.77
CA SER A 498 9.97 -8.69 6.53
C SER A 498 11.29 -8.11 6.01
N SER A 499 11.70 -6.93 6.47
CA SER A 499 12.97 -6.30 6.08
C SER A 499 14.12 -6.64 7.03
N LEU A 500 13.83 -7.20 8.23
CA LEU A 500 14.85 -7.61 9.21
C LEU A 500 15.85 -8.66 8.73
N PRO A 501 15.51 -9.64 7.85
CA PRO A 501 16.49 -10.60 7.35
C PRO A 501 17.74 -9.95 6.76
N MET A 502 17.59 -8.80 6.09
CA MET A 502 18.73 -8.05 5.53
C MET A 502 19.65 -7.47 6.62
N ALA A 503 19.12 -7.08 7.78
CA ALA A 503 19.93 -6.53 8.88
C ALA A 503 20.51 -7.62 9.80
N LEU A 504 19.92 -8.82 9.77
CA LEU A 504 20.24 -9.89 10.72
C LEU A 504 21.09 -11.03 10.11
N THR A 505 21.69 -10.83 8.93
CA THR A 505 22.54 -11.82 8.24
C THR A 505 23.57 -12.49 9.17
N LEU A 506 24.21 -11.71 10.05
CA LEU A 506 25.17 -12.19 11.04
C LEU A 506 24.56 -13.20 12.02
N PHE A 507 23.40 -12.85 12.57
CA PHE A 507 22.70 -13.67 13.57
C PHE A 507 22.07 -14.91 12.94
N ILE A 508 21.59 -14.80 11.69
CA ILE A 508 20.94 -15.90 10.97
C ILE A 508 21.97 -16.94 10.48
N PHE A 509 23.12 -16.49 9.96
CA PHE A 509 24.02 -17.38 9.23
C PHE A 509 25.40 -17.60 9.85
N VAL A 510 25.96 -16.60 10.54
CA VAL A 510 27.35 -16.67 11.07
C VAL A 510 27.38 -17.23 12.48
N LEU A 511 26.64 -16.61 13.42
CA LEU A 511 26.65 -17.01 14.82
C LEU A 511 26.21 -18.46 15.10
N PRO A 512 25.21 -19.01 14.40
CA PRO A 512 24.76 -20.37 14.65
C PRO A 512 25.77 -21.45 14.23
N LYS A 513 26.75 -21.13 13.38
CA LYS A 513 27.68 -22.11 12.81
C LYS A 513 29.11 -21.87 13.30
N ASP A 514 29.64 -22.83 14.06
CA ASP A 514 30.95 -22.73 14.71
C ASP A 514 32.08 -22.39 13.74
N SER A 515 32.08 -22.98 12.53
CA SER A 515 33.12 -22.70 11.53
C SER A 515 33.14 -21.24 11.10
N TYR A 516 32.00 -20.54 11.05
CA TYR A 516 31.93 -19.13 10.66
C TYR A 516 32.17 -18.23 11.87
N LYS A 517 31.59 -18.57 13.02
CA LYS A 517 31.83 -17.89 14.30
C LYS A 517 33.32 -17.85 14.67
N ASN A 518 34.04 -18.97 14.51
CA ASN A 518 35.47 -19.04 14.83
C ASN A 518 36.32 -18.19 13.89
N GLU A 519 35.91 -18.06 12.61
CA GLU A 519 36.58 -17.15 11.67
C GLU A 519 36.36 -15.69 12.06
N LEU A 520 35.13 -15.32 12.40
CA LEU A 520 34.78 -13.98 12.89
C LEU A 520 35.61 -13.61 14.12
N ILE A 521 35.67 -14.50 15.13
CA ILE A 521 36.46 -14.29 16.34
C ILE A 521 37.94 -14.09 15.99
N ARG A 522 38.50 -14.89 15.07
CA ARG A 522 39.89 -14.74 14.62
C ARG A 522 40.14 -13.37 13.99
N ILE A 523 39.23 -12.90 13.14
CA ILE A 523 39.32 -11.59 12.50
C ILE A 523 39.30 -10.48 13.56
N LEU A 524 38.35 -10.53 14.50
CA LEU A 524 38.23 -9.54 15.58
C LEU A 524 39.47 -9.51 16.47
N GLN A 525 40.00 -10.68 16.86
CA GLN A 525 41.24 -10.77 17.64
C GLN A 525 42.44 -10.18 16.89
N ASN A 526 42.57 -10.44 15.58
CA ASN A 526 43.64 -9.87 14.77
C ASN A 526 43.51 -8.36 14.63
N PHE A 527 42.28 -7.85 14.52
CA PHE A 527 42.03 -6.41 14.47
C PHE A 527 42.39 -5.73 15.81
N LEU A 528 41.94 -6.29 16.93
CA LEU A 528 42.27 -5.79 18.27
C LEU A 528 43.78 -5.81 18.53
N LYS A 529 44.48 -6.90 18.17
CA LYS A 529 45.94 -6.96 18.30
C LYS A 529 46.65 -5.88 17.49
N ARG A 530 46.17 -5.56 16.29
CA ARG A 530 46.76 -4.48 15.46
C ARG A 530 46.44 -3.08 15.98
N PHE A 531 45.30 -2.92 16.66
CA PHE A 531 44.87 -1.64 17.22
C PHE A 531 45.59 -1.32 18.54
N PHE A 532 45.82 -2.33 19.39
CA PHE A 532 46.49 -2.16 20.69
C PHE A 532 48.02 -2.30 20.64
N ASN A 533 48.60 -2.86 19.57
CA ASN A 533 50.07 -2.87 19.34
C ASN A 533 50.55 -1.70 18.46
N LYS A 534 49.68 -0.73 18.17
CA LYS A 534 50.04 0.61 17.69
C LYS A 534 49.80 1.57 18.83
#